data_AF-A0A150FX08-F1
#
_entry.id   AF-A0A150FX08-F1
#
_cell.length_a   1.000
_cell.length_b   1.000
_cell.length_c   1.000
_cell.angle_alpha   90.00
_cell.angle_beta   90.00
_cell.angle_gamma   90.00
#
_symmetry.space_group_name_H-M   'P 1'
#
loop_
_entity.id
_entity.type
_entity.pdbx_description
1 polymer ?
#
loop_
_entity_poly.entity_id
_entity_poly.type
_entity_poly.pdbx_seq_one_letter_code
_entity_poly.pdbx_strand_id
1 'polypeptide(L)'
;MESLRQHYHRPIKAVAKELGLSLSCFKKECRRLGVPRWPARKLGCLARMRDTLMRDGRASQKSKQELLELMQRNMDEIVNDPNAPMYDTFTRVRHEQYKARGDGRAGGRARRHAAGRGGADDDVEEEDSDEEVEDEEDGEVGEMDKGNGAGGR
;
A
#
# COMPACT_ATOMS: atom_id res chain seq x y z
N MET A 1 -18.06 -13.11 -2.54
CA MET A 1 -17.15 -11.95 -2.37
C MET A 1 -17.19 -11.40 -0.94
N GLU A 2 -18.37 -11.28 -0.31
CA GLU A 2 -18.50 -10.71 1.05
C GLU A 2 -17.77 -11.48 2.16
N SER A 3 -17.68 -12.82 2.06
CA SER A 3 -16.98 -13.62 3.06
C SER A 3 -15.48 -13.32 3.14
N LEU A 4 -14.83 -12.94 2.03
CA LEU A 4 -13.39 -12.61 2.02
C LEU A 4 -13.11 -11.24 2.64
N ARG A 5 -14.02 -10.27 2.42
CA ARG A 5 -13.87 -8.89 2.94
C ARG A 5 -13.72 -8.87 4.46
N GLN A 6 -14.41 -9.77 5.15
CA GLN A 6 -14.33 -9.90 6.62
C GLN A 6 -12.92 -10.27 7.10
N HIS A 7 -12.10 -10.91 6.25
CA HIS A 7 -10.77 -11.38 6.62
C HIS A 7 -9.63 -10.45 6.17
N TYR A 8 -9.92 -9.37 5.45
CA TYR A 8 -8.89 -8.45 4.92
C TYR A 8 -8.02 -7.79 5.98
N HIS A 9 -8.49 -7.71 7.23
CA HIS A 9 -7.70 -7.25 8.36
C HIS A 9 -6.61 -8.24 8.81
N ARG A 10 -6.63 -9.49 8.34
CA ARG A 10 -5.69 -10.56 8.74
C ARG A 10 -4.66 -10.84 7.64
N PRO A 11 -3.48 -11.37 7.97
CA PRO A 11 -2.51 -11.82 6.97
C PRO A 11 -3.08 -12.96 6.10
N ILE A 12 -2.80 -12.91 4.79
CA ILE A 12 -3.28 -13.91 3.82
C ILE A 12 -2.95 -15.36 4.22
N LYS A 13 -1.76 -15.58 4.82
CA LYS A 13 -1.32 -16.90 5.32
C LYS A 13 -2.24 -17.43 6.42
N ALA A 14 -2.65 -16.57 7.35
CA ALA A 14 -3.52 -16.95 8.46
C ALA A 14 -4.91 -17.34 7.95
N VAL A 15 -5.46 -16.55 7.02
CA VAL A 15 -6.77 -16.79 6.40
C VAL A 15 -6.75 -18.09 5.57
N ALA A 16 -5.71 -18.32 4.78
CA ALA A 16 -5.57 -19.55 4.01
C ALA A 16 -5.57 -20.80 4.92
N LYS A 17 -4.84 -20.73 6.06
CA LYS A 17 -4.80 -21.81 7.05
C LYS A 17 -6.15 -22.05 7.70
N GLU A 18 -6.86 -20.99 8.06
CA GLU A 18 -8.21 -21.03 8.64
C GLU A 18 -9.22 -21.67 7.67
N LEU A 19 -9.09 -21.38 6.37
CA LEU A 19 -9.91 -21.96 5.31
C LEU A 19 -9.47 -23.37 4.86
N GLY A 20 -8.40 -23.93 5.45
CA GLY A 20 -7.86 -25.24 5.07
C GLY A 20 -7.26 -25.29 3.66
N LEU A 21 -6.90 -24.14 3.09
CA LEU A 21 -6.35 -24.02 1.74
C LEU A 21 -4.83 -23.83 1.79
N SER A 22 -4.14 -24.37 0.78
CA SER A 22 -2.74 -23.98 0.55
C SER A 22 -2.68 -22.52 0.12
N LEU A 23 -1.65 -21.80 0.57
CA LEU A 23 -1.47 -20.38 0.22
C LEU A 23 -1.46 -20.15 -1.29
N SER A 24 -0.86 -21.05 -2.06
CA SER A 24 -0.81 -20.96 -3.52
C SER A 24 -2.18 -21.12 -4.18
N CYS A 25 -3.02 -22.04 -3.69
CA CYS A 25 -4.39 -22.19 -4.16
C CYS A 25 -5.23 -20.95 -3.79
N PHE A 26 -5.10 -20.49 -2.55
CA PHE A 26 -5.81 -19.31 -2.07
C PHE A 26 -5.47 -18.05 -2.88
N LYS A 27 -4.19 -17.79 -3.18
CA LYS A 27 -3.77 -16.67 -4.04
C LYS A 27 -4.31 -16.75 -5.46
N LYS A 28 -4.42 -17.96 -6.04
CA LYS A 28 -5.04 -18.14 -7.38
C LYS A 28 -6.52 -17.76 -7.33
N GLU A 29 -7.20 -18.20 -6.29
CA GLU A 29 -8.62 -17.90 -6.08
C GLU A 29 -8.87 -16.42 -5.81
N CYS A 30 -8.06 -15.78 -4.96
CA CYS A 30 -8.13 -14.33 -4.73
C CYS A 30 -7.97 -13.53 -6.03
N ARG A 31 -6.99 -13.87 -6.86
CA ARG A 31 -6.79 -13.24 -8.18
C ARG A 31 -8.01 -13.41 -9.10
N ARG A 32 -8.60 -14.61 -9.14
CA ARG A 32 -9.81 -14.91 -9.91
C ARG A 32 -11.02 -14.08 -9.44
N LEU A 33 -11.07 -13.78 -8.15
CA LEU A 33 -12.13 -12.98 -7.53
C LEU A 33 -11.87 -11.46 -7.60
N GLY A 34 -10.85 -10.99 -8.33
CA GLY A 34 -10.55 -9.57 -8.45
C GLY A 34 -9.78 -8.98 -7.27
N VAL A 35 -9.12 -9.83 -6.48
CA VAL A 35 -8.25 -9.45 -5.35
C VAL A 35 -6.80 -9.83 -5.68
N PRO A 36 -6.13 -9.08 -6.59
CA PRO A 36 -4.78 -9.43 -7.02
C PRO A 36 -3.75 -9.25 -5.91
N ARG A 37 -3.92 -8.23 -5.06
CA ARG A 37 -3.09 -7.96 -3.89
C ARG A 37 -3.94 -8.01 -2.64
N TRP A 38 -3.38 -8.58 -1.57
CA TRP A 38 -4.08 -8.72 -0.31
C TRP A 38 -3.97 -7.43 0.52
N PRO A 39 -5.09 -6.78 0.91
CA PRO A 39 -5.08 -5.42 1.45
C PRO A 39 -4.60 -5.29 2.90
N ALA A 40 -4.31 -6.40 3.61
CA ALA A 40 -3.94 -6.38 5.02
C ALA A 40 -2.77 -5.44 5.36
N ARG A 41 -1.80 -5.27 4.45
CA ARG A 41 -0.65 -4.38 4.68
C ARG A 41 -1.05 -2.91 4.71
N LYS A 42 -1.96 -2.48 3.82
CA LYS A 42 -2.50 -1.10 3.80
C LYS A 42 -3.38 -0.87 5.04
N LEU A 43 -4.30 -1.79 5.34
CA LEU A 43 -5.18 -1.71 6.50
C LEU A 43 -4.41 -1.68 7.83
N GLY A 44 -3.36 -2.50 7.96
CA GLY A 44 -2.50 -2.51 9.15
C GLY A 44 -1.66 -1.24 9.32
N CYS A 45 -1.36 -0.51 8.25
CA CYS A 45 -0.73 0.80 8.36
C CYS A 45 -1.73 1.85 8.87
N LEU A 46 -2.92 1.92 8.26
CA LEU A 46 -4.00 2.83 8.67
C LEU A 46 -4.39 2.61 10.13
N ALA A 47 -4.55 1.36 10.55
CA ALA A 47 -4.83 1.01 11.94
C ALA A 47 -3.75 1.52 12.91
N ARG A 48 -2.47 1.33 12.60
CA ARG A 48 -1.36 1.82 13.45
C ARG A 48 -1.31 3.36 13.53
N MET A 49 -1.55 4.05 12.40
CA MET A 49 -1.59 5.51 12.39
C MET A 49 -2.78 6.04 13.21
N ARG A 50 -3.95 5.42 13.05
CA ARG A 50 -5.14 5.70 13.85
C ARG A 50 -4.85 5.52 15.34
N ASP A 51 -4.25 4.41 15.74
CA ASP A 51 -3.94 4.12 17.15
C ASP A 51 -2.92 5.12 17.72
N THR A 52 -1.94 5.53 16.91
CA THR A 52 -0.96 6.57 17.28
C THR A 52 -1.65 7.91 17.49
N LEU A 53 -2.52 8.30 16.58
CA LEU A 53 -3.30 9.53 16.66
C LEU A 53 -4.28 9.51 17.84
N MET A 54 -4.89 8.35 18.15
CA MET A 54 -5.75 8.17 19.32
C MET A 54 -4.97 8.35 20.62
N ARG A 55 -3.71 7.90 20.69
CA ARG A 55 -2.85 8.07 21.85
C ARG A 55 -2.26 9.48 21.97
N ASP A 56 -2.13 10.19 20.85
CA ASP A 56 -1.65 11.57 20.88
C ASP A 56 -2.70 12.49 21.54
N GLY A 57 -2.33 13.02 22.70
CA GLY A 57 -3.12 13.99 23.46
C GLY A 57 -2.80 15.45 23.12
N ARG A 58 -1.83 15.71 22.24
CA ARG A 58 -1.42 17.08 21.88
C ARG A 58 -2.23 17.68 20.72
N ALA A 59 -2.86 16.83 19.91
CA ALA A 59 -3.70 17.28 18.81
C ALA A 59 -5.04 17.84 19.31
N SER A 60 -5.53 18.91 18.67
CA SER A 60 -6.90 19.40 18.89
C SER A 60 -7.91 18.29 18.62
N GLN A 61 -8.93 18.17 19.48
CA GLN A 61 -9.99 17.17 19.33
C GLN A 61 -10.65 17.21 17.94
N LYS A 62 -10.87 18.42 17.41
CA LYS A 62 -11.51 18.60 16.10
C LYS A 62 -10.66 18.05 14.95
N SER A 63 -9.39 18.46 14.87
CA SER A 63 -8.47 18.00 13.82
C SER A 63 -8.18 16.50 13.93
N LYS A 64 -8.13 15.98 15.17
CA LYS A 64 -8.00 14.55 15.45
C LYS A 64 -9.20 13.77 14.90
N GLN A 65 -10.42 14.25 15.16
CA GLN A 65 -11.65 13.62 14.67
C GLN A 65 -11.69 13.59 13.14
N GLU A 66 -11.40 14.72 12.49
CA GLU A 66 -11.38 14.83 11.01
C GLU A 66 -10.38 13.85 10.38
N LEU A 67 -9.19 13.72 10.97
CA LEU A 67 -8.16 12.80 10.48
C LEU A 67 -8.51 11.32 10.72
N LEU A 68 -9.15 11.00 11.86
CA LEU A 68 -9.66 9.65 12.14
C LEU A 68 -10.76 9.24 11.16
N GLU A 69 -11.68 10.15 10.84
CA GLU A 69 -12.73 9.91 9.84
C GLU A 69 -12.14 9.68 8.45
N LEU A 70 -11.12 10.46 8.07
CA LEU A 70 -10.43 10.29 6.80
C LEU A 70 -9.73 8.93 6.70
N MET A 71 -9.06 8.51 7.77
CA MET A 71 -8.44 7.19 7.85
C MET A 71 -9.49 6.08 7.74
N GLN A 72 -10.63 6.20 8.44
CA GLN A 72 -11.70 5.21 8.40
C GLN A 72 -12.30 5.09 6.99
N ARG A 73 -12.57 6.21 6.31
CA ARG A 73 -13.06 6.20 4.93
C ARG A 73 -12.12 5.48 3.99
N ASN A 74 -10.82 5.74 4.08
CA ASN A 74 -9.84 5.07 3.22
C ASN A 74 -9.72 3.57 3.54
N MET A 75 -9.88 3.17 4.81
CA MET A 75 -9.98 1.74 5.17
C MET A 75 -11.20 1.09 4.52
N ASP A 76 -12.35 1.74 4.54
CA ASP A 76 -13.59 1.22 3.97
C ASP A 76 -13.50 1.13 2.43
N GLU A 77 -12.85 2.08 1.78
CA GLU A 77 -12.55 2.03 0.35
C GLU A 77 -11.67 0.82 0.00
N ILE A 78 -10.60 0.58 0.75
CA ILE A 78 -9.69 -0.56 0.55
C ILE A 78 -10.40 -1.90 0.81
N VAL A 79 -11.36 -1.93 1.74
CA VAL A 79 -12.18 -3.13 2.00
C VAL A 79 -13.15 -3.40 0.84
N ASN A 80 -13.71 -2.33 0.27
CA ASN A 80 -14.63 -2.44 -0.85
C ASN A 80 -13.91 -2.79 -2.16
N ASP A 81 -12.82 -2.08 -2.45
CA ASP A 81 -11.93 -2.30 -3.57
C ASP A 81 -10.51 -2.60 -3.05
N PRO A 82 -10.08 -3.88 -3.08
CA PRO A 82 -8.73 -4.27 -2.65
C PRO A 82 -7.60 -3.62 -3.45
N ASN A 83 -7.89 -3.09 -4.64
CA ASN A 83 -6.93 -2.39 -5.46
C ASN A 83 -6.81 -0.90 -5.10
N ALA A 84 -7.74 -0.34 -4.32
CA ALA A 84 -7.73 1.07 -3.97
C ALA A 84 -6.41 1.48 -3.29
N PRO A 85 -5.80 2.61 -3.69
CA PRO A 85 -4.61 3.11 -3.04
C PRO A 85 -4.93 3.65 -1.64
N MET A 86 -3.89 3.72 -0.80
CA MET A 86 -3.98 4.51 0.41
C MET A 86 -3.89 6.00 0.03
N TYR A 87 -4.62 6.88 0.71
CA TYR A 87 -4.55 8.31 0.39
C TYR A 87 -3.11 8.84 0.50
N ASP A 88 -2.75 9.71 -0.43
CA ASP A 88 -1.42 10.33 -0.53
C ASP A 88 -1.02 11.10 0.74
N THR A 89 -2.00 11.67 1.45
CA THR A 89 -1.81 12.31 2.76
C THR A 89 -1.17 11.38 3.79
N PHE A 90 -1.41 10.07 3.69
CA PHE A 90 -0.84 9.06 4.56
C PHE A 90 0.43 8.42 3.98
N THR A 91 0.51 8.31 2.65
CA THR A 91 1.68 7.78 1.93
C THR A 91 2.89 8.72 2.04
N ARG A 92 2.68 10.04 1.93
CA ARG A 92 3.74 11.05 2.07
C ARG A 92 4.36 11.12 3.45
N VAL A 93 3.55 11.03 4.50
CA VAL A 93 4.03 10.98 5.89
C VAL A 93 4.95 9.77 6.10
N ARG A 94 4.67 8.64 5.44
CA ARG A 94 5.56 7.47 5.46
C ARG A 94 6.86 7.72 4.69
N HIS A 95 6.80 8.28 3.48
CA HIS A 95 7.99 8.53 2.65
C HIS A 95 8.95 9.55 3.29
N GLU A 96 8.44 10.61 3.91
CA GLU A 96 9.24 11.60 4.64
C GLU A 96 10.00 10.97 5.82
N GLN A 97 9.37 10.05 6.55
CA GLN A 97 10.00 9.32 7.66
C GLN A 97 11.10 8.34 7.19
N TYR A 98 10.95 7.73 6.01
CA TYR A 98 11.98 6.86 5.42
C TYR A 98 13.18 7.66 4.88
N LYS A 99 12.92 8.80 4.23
CA LYS A 99 13.98 9.68 3.71
C LYS A 99 14.86 10.24 4.84
N ALA A 100 14.27 10.61 5.98
CA ALA A 100 15.01 11.06 7.16
C ALA A 100 15.91 9.97 7.80
N ARG A 101 15.63 8.68 7.54
CA ARG A 101 16.45 7.55 8.03
C ARG A 101 17.55 7.14 7.03
N GLY A 102 17.34 7.37 5.74
CA GLY A 102 18.28 7.02 4.67
C GLY A 102 19.55 7.88 4.66
N ASP A 103 19.45 9.16 5.04
CA ASP A 103 20.60 10.08 5.07
C ASP A 103 21.66 9.74 6.14
N GLY A 104 21.32 8.90 7.13
CA GLY A 104 22.25 8.47 8.18
C GLY A 104 23.14 7.27 7.83
N ARG A 105 22.93 6.60 6.69
CA ARG A 105 23.59 5.32 6.35
C ARG A 105 24.43 5.37 5.06
N ALA A 106 24.92 6.54 4.67
CA ALA A 106 25.82 6.71 3.52
C ALA A 106 27.32 6.71 3.90
N GLY A 107 27.72 6.00 4.97
CA GLY A 107 29.11 5.97 5.44
C GLY A 107 29.49 4.63 6.05
N GLY A 108 29.67 3.59 5.24
CA GLY A 108 30.19 2.33 5.77
C GLY A 108 30.07 1.12 4.85
N ARG A 109 30.79 1.11 3.72
CA ARG A 109 31.03 -0.13 2.97
C ARG A 109 32.53 -0.38 2.85
N ALA A 110 33.16 -0.70 3.98
CA ALA A 110 34.50 -1.28 4.02
C ALA A 110 34.40 -2.81 4.04
N ARG A 111 34.99 -3.43 3.01
CA ARG A 111 35.15 -4.86 2.75
C ARG A 111 35.57 -5.66 3.99
N ARG A 112 35.02 -6.88 4.20
CA ARG A 112 35.73 -8.04 4.77
C ARG A 112 35.17 -9.37 4.24
N HIS A 113 36.07 -10.26 3.83
CA HIS A 113 35.80 -11.66 3.47
C HIS A 113 36.05 -12.59 4.68
N ALA A 114 35.32 -13.71 4.68
CA ALA A 114 35.58 -15.04 5.26
C ALA A 114 35.70 -15.23 6.80
N ALA A 115 34.72 -15.91 7.40
CA ALA A 115 34.84 -17.15 8.20
C ALA A 115 33.46 -17.50 8.81
N GLY A 116 33.13 -18.80 8.89
CA GLY A 116 31.76 -19.27 9.12
C GLY A 116 31.35 -19.67 10.55
N ARG A 117 30.18 -20.32 10.58
CA ARG A 117 29.46 -21.06 11.65
C ARG A 117 28.78 -20.23 12.75
N GLY A 118 27.48 -20.45 12.90
CA GLY A 118 26.68 -20.11 14.08
C GLY A 118 25.28 -19.61 13.69
N GLY A 119 24.28 -20.48 13.80
CA GLY A 119 22.89 -20.14 13.52
C GLY A 119 22.29 -19.20 14.56
N ALA A 120 21.42 -18.32 14.07
CA ALA A 120 20.28 -17.76 14.78
C ALA A 120 19.23 -17.52 13.69
N ASP A 121 18.19 -18.33 13.74
CA ASP A 121 16.91 -18.16 13.05
C ASP A 121 16.26 -16.83 13.46
N ASP A 122 16.69 -15.76 12.78
CA ASP A 122 16.00 -14.48 12.77
C ASP A 122 15.03 -14.51 11.58
N ASP A 123 13.74 -14.62 11.88
CA ASP A 123 12.61 -14.50 10.95
C ASP A 123 12.60 -13.06 10.39
N VAL A 124 13.54 -12.78 9.49
CA VAL A 124 13.51 -11.60 8.64
C VAL A 124 12.35 -11.82 7.68
N GLU A 125 11.23 -11.16 7.98
CA GLU A 125 10.19 -10.88 7.01
C GLU A 125 10.86 -10.26 5.78
N GLU A 126 11.07 -11.07 4.74
CA GLU A 126 11.54 -10.64 3.43
C GLU A 126 10.57 -9.55 2.92
N GLU A 127 11.05 -8.31 2.99
CA GLU A 127 10.50 -7.20 2.24
C GLU A 127 10.82 -7.46 0.76
N ASP A 128 9.93 -8.21 0.11
CA ASP A 128 9.86 -8.40 -1.34
C ASP A 128 9.73 -7.00 -1.97
N SER A 129 10.86 -6.49 -2.47
CA SER A 129 10.97 -5.21 -3.13
C SER A 129 10.56 -5.41 -4.58
N ASP A 130 9.27 -5.30 -4.86
CA ASP A 130 8.78 -5.15 -6.22
C ASP A 130 8.69 -3.65 -6.50
N GLU A 131 9.67 -3.15 -7.26
CA GLU A 131 9.74 -1.78 -7.77
C GLU A 131 8.52 -1.53 -8.68
N GLU A 132 7.60 -0.66 -8.25
CA GLU A 132 6.54 -0.14 -9.11
C GLU A 132 7.14 1.00 -9.97
N VAL A 133 7.45 0.68 -11.22
CA VAL A 133 7.56 1.66 -12.30
C VAL A 133 6.15 1.95 -12.82
N GLU A 134 5.69 3.17 -12.59
CA GLU A 134 4.44 3.70 -13.18
C GLU A 134 4.78 4.27 -14.57
N ASP A 135 4.36 3.57 -15.63
CA ASP A 135 4.29 4.14 -16.98
C ASP A 135 3.11 5.14 -17.02
N GLU A 136 3.41 6.43 -17.14
CA GLU A 136 2.42 7.48 -17.42
C GLU A 136 2.04 7.42 -18.91
N GLU A 137 0.78 7.06 -19.23
CA GLU A 137 0.21 7.27 -20.56
C GLU A 137 -0.47 8.65 -20.62
N ASP A 138 0.17 9.58 -21.34
CA ASP A 138 -0.42 10.87 -21.69
C ASP A 138 -1.45 10.70 -22.84
N GLY A 139 -2.73 10.64 -22.47
CA GLY A 139 -3.84 10.82 -23.39
C GLY A 139 -4.20 12.29 -23.55
N GLU A 140 -3.76 12.93 -24.65
CA GLU A 140 -4.25 14.27 -25.01
C GLU A 140 -5.54 14.20 -25.84
N VAL A 141 -6.54 14.95 -25.36
CA VAL A 141 -7.92 15.03 -25.82
C VAL A 141 -8.07 15.88 -27.07
N GLY A 142 -9.05 15.52 -27.91
CA GLY A 142 -9.33 16.15 -29.19
C GLY A 142 -9.77 17.61 -29.13
N GLU A 143 -9.30 18.37 -30.11
CA GLU A 143 -9.77 19.74 -30.41
C GLU A 143 -10.65 19.70 -31.67
N MET A 144 -11.90 20.12 -31.52
CA MET A 144 -12.86 20.34 -32.60
C MET A 144 -13.04 21.85 -32.78
N ASP A 145 -12.68 22.43 -33.93
CA ASP A 145 -13.25 23.72 -34.33
C ASP A 145 -13.39 23.90 -35.85
N LYS A 146 -14.66 23.96 -36.24
CA LYS A 146 -15.35 24.77 -37.27
C LYS A 146 -14.65 25.13 -38.59
N GLY A 147 -15.36 24.84 -39.68
CA GLY A 147 -14.98 25.22 -41.03
C GLY A 147 -15.19 26.70 -41.36
N ASN A 148 -14.60 27.10 -42.49
CA ASN A 148 -15.15 28.11 -43.39
C ASN A 148 -14.62 27.86 -44.81
N GLY A 149 -15.50 27.95 -45.80
CA GLY A 149 -15.16 27.81 -47.21
C GLY A 149 -14.59 29.09 -47.81
N ALA A 150 -13.80 28.94 -48.88
CA ALA A 150 -13.68 29.92 -49.95
C ALA A 150 -13.15 29.20 -51.20
N GLY A 151 -13.90 29.31 -52.30
CA GLY A 151 -13.50 28.79 -53.61
C GLY A 151 -12.45 29.67 -54.30
N GLY A 152 -11.88 29.13 -55.37
CA GLY A 152 -11.14 29.91 -56.34
C GLY A 152 -10.06 29.11 -57.06
N ARG A 153 -10.39 28.58 -58.25
CA ARG A 153 -9.76 28.93 -59.53
C ARG A 153 -10.44 28.23 -60.70
#